data_AF-A0A418QBM2-F1
#
_entry.id   AF-A0A418QBM2-F1
#
_cell.length_a   1.000
_cell.length_b   1.000
_cell.length_c   1.000
_cell.angle_alpha   90.00
_cell.angle_beta   90.00
_cell.angle_gamma   90.00
#
_symmetry.space_group_name_H-M   'P 1'
#
loop_
_entity.id
_entity.type
_entity.pdbx_description
1 polymer ?
#
loop_
_entity_poly.entity_id
_entity_poly.type
_entity_poly.pdbx_seq_one_letter_code
_entity_poly.pdbx_strand_id
1 'polypeptide(L)'
;MTVLVGSLNPGKVQPVRDVFAVLFPELEVSGAAVPSGVRDQPVGVGETRQGAVNRARRAARLPGATWGVGLEGGVRVERVRIPPSDPSCWITSSWLEAP
;
A
#
# COMPACT_ATOMS: atom_id res chain seq x y z
N MET A 1 1.52 -2.79 -23.22
CA MET A 1 1.68 -3.61 -22.01
C MET A 1 1.32 -2.73 -20.83
N THR A 2 0.51 -3.22 -19.89
CA THR A 2 -0.11 -2.35 -18.87
C THR A 2 0.11 -2.90 -17.48
N VAL A 3 0.55 -2.04 -16.56
CA VAL A 3 0.68 -2.33 -15.14
C VAL A 3 -0.58 -1.85 -14.44
N LEU A 4 -1.30 -2.76 -13.79
CA LEU A 4 -2.50 -2.43 -13.04
C LEU A 4 -2.22 -2.36 -11.55
N VAL A 5 -2.43 -1.20 -10.96
CA VAL A 5 -2.44 -1.02 -9.51
C VAL A 5 -3.81 -1.43 -9.00
N GLY A 6 -3.87 -2.35 -8.04
CA GLY A 6 -5.13 -2.85 -7.46
C GLY A 6 -5.85 -1.86 -6.53
N SER A 7 -5.90 -0.59 -6.92
CA SER A 7 -6.56 0.52 -6.24
C SER A 7 -6.83 1.65 -7.24
N LEU A 8 -7.91 2.43 -7.02
CA LEU A 8 -8.16 3.70 -7.70
C LEU A 8 -7.65 4.93 -6.93
N ASN A 9 -7.19 4.74 -5.68
CA ASN A 9 -6.66 5.83 -4.86
C ASN A 9 -5.40 6.45 -5.51
N PRO A 10 -5.40 7.76 -5.85
CA PRO A 10 -4.25 8.43 -6.44
C PRO A 10 -2.96 8.31 -5.61
N GLY A 11 -3.06 8.35 -4.28
CA GLY A 11 -1.92 8.18 -3.37
C GLY A 11 -1.30 6.78 -3.40
N LYS A 12 -1.95 5.80 -4.05
CA LYS A 12 -1.38 4.48 -4.34
C LYS A 12 -0.95 4.36 -5.81
N VAL A 13 -1.70 4.95 -6.73
CA VAL A 13 -1.41 4.82 -8.18
C VAL A 13 -0.20 5.67 -8.59
N GLN A 14 -0.11 6.91 -8.09
CA GLN A 14 0.92 7.86 -8.52
C GLN A 14 2.35 7.39 -8.15
N PRO A 15 2.63 6.91 -6.93
CA PRO A 15 3.98 6.41 -6.61
C PRO A 15 4.42 5.25 -7.51
N VAL A 16 3.48 4.38 -7.91
CA VAL A 16 3.79 3.30 -8.86
C VAL A 16 4.10 3.87 -10.24
N ARG A 17 3.33 4.86 -10.71
CA ARG A 17 3.63 5.58 -11.97
C ARG A 17 5.03 6.17 -11.96
N ASP A 18 5.39 6.86 -10.89
CA ASP A 18 6.68 7.56 -10.81
C ASP A 18 7.86 6.57 -10.87
N VAL A 19 7.76 5.45 -10.14
CA VAL A 19 8.79 4.39 -10.17
C VAL A 19 8.88 3.73 -11.56
N PHE A 20 7.74 3.40 -12.16
CA PHE A 20 7.72 2.74 -13.46
C PHE A 20 8.13 3.68 -14.60
N ALA A 21 7.87 4.98 -14.50
CA ALA A 21 8.34 5.94 -15.49
C ALA A 21 9.87 5.99 -15.56
N VAL A 22 10.57 5.71 -14.46
CA VAL A 22 12.04 5.64 -14.43
C VAL A 22 12.56 4.29 -14.90
N LEU A 23 11.95 3.19 -14.44
CA LEU A 23 12.48 1.84 -14.68
C LEU A 23 12.01 1.21 -16.01
N PHE A 24 10.79 1.53 -16.43
CA PHE A 24 10.09 0.93 -17.58
C PHE A 24 9.18 1.99 -18.26
N PRO A 25 9.76 3.04 -18.86
CA PRO A 25 9.02 4.19 -19.40
C PRO A 25 8.00 3.83 -20.50
N GLU A 26 8.16 2.68 -21.15
CA GLU A 26 7.26 2.13 -22.16
C GLU A 26 5.99 1.46 -21.59
N LEU A 27 5.94 1.22 -20.27
CA LEU A 27 4.80 0.59 -19.62
C LEU A 27 3.80 1.65 -19.12
N GLU A 28 2.54 1.50 -19.53
CA GLU A 28 1.46 2.32 -18.98
C GLU A 28 1.03 1.80 -17.61
N VAL A 29 0.86 2.71 -16.65
CA VAL A 29 0.36 2.39 -15.31
C VAL A 29 -1.02 2.99 -15.07
N SER A 30 -1.99 2.16 -14.73
CA SER A 30 -3.35 2.57 -14.40
C SER A 30 -3.89 1.87 -13.15
N GLY A 31 -4.91 2.48 -12.54
CA GLY A 31 -5.58 1.92 -11.38
C GLY A 31 -6.74 1.00 -11.76
N ALA A 32 -6.97 -0.03 -10.95
CA ALA A 32 -8.10 -0.94 -11.08
C ALA A 32 -8.83 -1.12 -9.74
N ALA A 33 -10.15 -1.05 -9.77
CA ALA A 33 -10.98 -1.32 -8.61
C ALA A 33 -11.02 -2.83 -8.34
N VAL A 34 -10.26 -3.27 -7.33
CA VAL A 34 -10.30 -4.65 -6.84
C VAL A 34 -10.38 -4.66 -5.31
N PRO A 35 -11.07 -5.64 -4.69
CA PRO A 35 -11.12 -5.73 -3.24
C PRO A 35 -9.77 -6.15 -2.66
N SER A 36 -9.43 -5.69 -1.45
CA SER A 36 -8.30 -6.23 -0.67
C SER A 36 -8.64 -7.61 -0.09
N GLY A 37 -9.90 -7.87 0.24
CA GLY A 37 -10.32 -9.10 0.92
C GLY A 37 -9.80 -9.21 2.35
N VAL A 38 -9.44 -8.08 2.96
CA VAL A 38 -9.14 -7.90 4.39
C VAL A 38 -9.94 -6.69 4.89
N ARG A 39 -9.79 -6.31 6.16
CA ARG A 39 -10.46 -5.11 6.71
C ARG A 39 -10.04 -3.83 5.96
N ASP A 40 -10.93 -2.85 5.93
CA ASP A 40 -10.65 -1.52 5.33
C ASP A 40 -9.49 -0.81 6.04
N GLN A 41 -9.35 -1.04 7.35
CA GLN A 41 -8.17 -0.67 8.14
C GLN A 41 -7.46 -1.94 8.63
N PRO A 42 -6.49 -2.47 7.86
CA PRO A 42 -5.69 -3.62 8.29
C PRO A 42 -4.93 -3.33 9.58
N VAL A 43 -4.94 -4.29 10.50
CA VAL A 43 -4.20 -4.24 11.77
C VAL A 43 -3.10 -5.28 11.77
N GLY A 44 -1.87 -4.83 11.94
CA GLY A 44 -0.67 -5.64 11.92
C GLY A 44 -0.12 -5.88 10.51
N VAL A 45 1.16 -6.23 10.45
CA VAL A 45 1.91 -6.43 9.20
C VAL A 45 1.32 -7.59 8.38
N GLY A 46 0.86 -8.65 9.04
CA GLY A 46 0.31 -9.83 8.37
C GLY A 46 -0.91 -9.53 7.51
N GLU A 47 -1.91 -8.86 8.10
CA GLU A 47 -3.14 -8.50 7.37
C GLU A 47 -2.86 -7.44 6.29
N THR A 48 -2.04 -6.44 6.60
CA THR A 48 -1.65 -5.39 5.65
C THR A 48 -0.99 -6.00 4.40
N ARG A 49 -0.03 -6.92 4.62
CA ARG A 49 0.63 -7.67 3.54
C ARG A 49 -0.38 -8.53 2.76
N GLN A 50 -1.29 -9.21 3.45
CA GLN A 50 -2.31 -10.03 2.79
C GLN A 50 -3.21 -9.18 1.88
N GLY A 51 -3.63 -7.99 2.33
CA GLY A 51 -4.38 -7.03 1.53
C GLY A 51 -3.62 -6.60 0.27
N ALA A 52 -2.34 -6.25 0.41
CA ALA A 52 -1.48 -5.89 -0.73
C ALA A 52 -1.34 -7.05 -1.74
N VAL A 53 -1.03 -8.27 -1.28
CA VAL A 53 -0.90 -9.45 -2.15
C VAL A 53 -2.21 -9.76 -2.89
N ASN A 54 -3.33 -9.66 -2.18
CA ASN A 54 -4.65 -9.88 -2.76
C ASN A 54 -4.97 -8.87 -3.86
N ARG A 55 -4.69 -7.58 -3.63
CA ARG A 55 -4.86 -6.52 -4.64
C ARG A 55 -3.99 -6.78 -5.87
N ALA A 56 -2.70 -7.08 -5.68
CA ALA A 56 -1.77 -7.39 -6.77
C ALA A 56 -2.26 -8.57 -7.61
N ARG A 57 -2.62 -9.69 -6.98
CA ARG A 57 -3.09 -10.89 -7.67
C ARG A 57 -4.39 -10.67 -8.44
N ARG A 58 -5.33 -9.91 -7.89
CA ARG A 58 -6.60 -9.60 -8.57
C ARG A 58 -6.37 -8.67 -9.75
N ALA A 59 -5.54 -7.63 -9.59
CA ALA A 59 -5.17 -6.74 -10.68
C ALA A 59 -4.47 -7.47 -11.83
N ALA A 60 -3.52 -8.37 -11.52
CA ALA A 60 -2.81 -9.17 -12.53
C ALA A 60 -3.71 -10.13 -13.32
N ARG A 61 -4.92 -10.43 -12.83
CA ARG A 61 -5.89 -11.31 -13.50
C ARG A 61 -6.89 -10.55 -14.37
N LEU A 62 -6.87 -9.22 -14.35
CA LEU A 62 -7.76 -8.42 -15.18
C LEU A 62 -7.31 -8.47 -16.65
N PRO A 63 -8.26 -8.40 -17.61
CA PRO A 63 -7.92 -8.38 -19.02
C PRO A 63 -6.95 -7.24 -19.36
N GLY A 64 -5.92 -7.55 -20.15
CA GLY A 64 -4.91 -6.58 -20.59
C GLY A 64 -3.82 -6.26 -19.56
N ALA A 65 -3.90 -6.80 -18.34
CA ALA A 65 -2.83 -6.64 -17.35
C ALA A 65 -1.59 -7.43 -17.78
N THR A 66 -0.46 -6.73 -17.90
CA THR A 66 0.86 -7.35 -17.98
C THR A 66 1.32 -7.70 -16.57
N TRP A 67 1.30 -6.74 -15.64
CA TRP A 67 1.60 -6.94 -14.22
C TRP A 67 0.50 -6.37 -13.32
N GLY A 68 0.41 -6.91 -12.11
CA GLY A 68 -0.46 -6.40 -11.05
C GLY A 68 0.34 -5.93 -9.84
N VAL A 69 0.08 -4.71 -9.38
CA VAL A 69 0.75 -4.10 -8.23
C VAL A 69 -0.26 -3.89 -7.10
N GLY A 70 0.13 -4.19 -5.87
CA GLY A 70 -0.71 -4.04 -4.69
C GLY A 70 -0.02 -3.21 -3.62
N LEU A 71 -0.70 -2.15 -3.18
CA LEU A 71 -0.26 -1.28 -2.09
C LEU A 71 -1.36 -1.20 -1.04
N GLU A 72 -1.02 -1.44 0.22
CA GLU A 72 -1.97 -1.38 1.33
C GLU A 72 -1.34 -0.67 2.52
N GLY A 73 -2.04 0.38 3.00
CA GLY A 73 -1.72 1.00 4.27
C GLY A 73 -2.35 0.20 5.39
N GLY A 74 -1.65 0.07 6.51
CA GLY A 74 -2.15 -0.61 7.69
C GLY A 74 -1.53 -0.02 8.94
N VAL A 75 -2.12 -0.33 10.09
CA VAL A 75 -1.65 0.17 11.38
C VAL A 75 -1.03 -0.96 12.18
N ARG A 76 0.01 -0.64 12.96
CA ARG A 76 0.56 -1.55 13.95
C ARG A 76 0.34 -0.92 15.32
N VAL A 77 -0.16 -1.72 16.26
CA VAL A 77 -0.27 -1.28 17.65
C VAL A 77 1.07 -1.52 18.31
N GLU A 78 1.69 -0.43 18.78
CA GLU A 78 2.92 -0.47 19.56
C GLU A 78 2.62 0.00 20.98
N ARG A 79 3.05 -0.78 21.98
CA ARG A 79 3.02 -0.33 23.37
C ARG A 79 4.27 0.48 23.63
N VAL A 80 4.12 1.80 23.60
CA VAL A 80 5.16 2.72 24.06
C VAL A 80 5.08 2.81 25.58
N ARG A 81 6.18 2.55 26.28
CA ARG A 81 6.30 2.90 27.70
C ARG A 81 6.66 4.38 27.76
N ILE A 82 5.74 5.20 28.25
CA ILE A 82 6.04 6.60 28.55
C ILE A 82 6.75 6.63 29.91
N PRO A 83 8.00 7.13 29.99
CA PRO A 83 8.68 7.27 31.27
C PRO A 83 7.93 8.29 32.15
N PRO A 84 7.79 8.03 33.46
CA PRO A 84 6.98 8.86 34.37
C PRO A 84 7.43 10.33 34.49
N SER A 85 8.64 10.67 34.04
CA SER A 85 9.25 11.99 34.15
C SER A 85 8.91 12.95 33.01
N ASP A 86 8.18 12.51 31.98
CA ASP A 86 7.74 13.39 30.89
C ASP A 86 6.26 13.79 31.10
N PRO A 87 5.97 15.04 31.51
CA PRO A 87 4.60 15.50 31.79
C PRO A 87 3.77 15.75 30.53
N SER A 88 4.34 15.56 29.35
CA SER A 88 3.67 15.86 28.09
C SER A 88 3.10 14.58 27.45
N CYS A 89 1.77 14.45 27.51
CA CYS A 89 1.03 13.39 26.84
C CYS A 89 1.03 13.64 25.32
N TRP A 90 2.01 13.09 24.61
CA TRP A 90 2.07 13.16 23.15
C TRP A 90 1.44 11.91 22.52
N ILE A 91 0.62 12.11 21.50
CA ILE A 91 0.27 11.07 20.53
C ILE A 91 1.26 11.22 19.38
N THR A 92 2.11 10.21 19.16
CA THR A 92 3.03 10.20 18.01
C THR A 92 2.47 9.28 16.93
N SER A 93 2.61 9.70 15.66
CA SER A 93 2.38 8.84 14.50
C SER A 93 3.67 8.82 13.69
N SER A 94 4.33 7.68 13.61
CA SER A 94 5.47 7.48 12.71
C SER A 94 4.98 6.84 11.41
N TRP A 95 5.26 7.50 10.29
CA TRP A 95 5.22 6.86 8.99
C TRP A 95 6.58 6.20 8.81
N LEU A 96 6.61 4.89 8.54
CA LEU A 96 7.84 4.22 8.15
C LEU A 96 8.20 4.73 6.76
N GLU A 97 9.08 5.73 6.70
CA GLU A 97 9.83 6.04 5.49
C GLU A 97 10.76 4.85 5.23
N ALA A 98 10.66 4.26 4.04
CA ALA A 98 11.60 3.23 3.63
C ALA A 98 13.00 3.87 3.48
N PRO A 99 14.09 3.19 3.90
CA PRO A 99 15.45 3.72 3.86
C PRO A 99 15.93 4.04 2.43
#